data_AF-A0AAE9D7F1-F1
#
_entry.id   AF-A0AAE9D7F1-F1
#
_cell.length_a   1.000
_cell.length_b   1.000
_cell.length_c   1.000
_cell.angle_alpha   90.00
_cell.angle_beta   90.00
_cell.angle_gamma   90.00
#
_symmetry.space_group_name_H-M   'P 1'
#
loop_
_entity.id
_entity.type
_entity.pdbx_description
1 polymer ?
#
loop_
_entity_poly.entity_id
_entity_poly.type
_entity_poly.pdbx_seq_one_letter_code
_entity_poly.pdbx_strand_id
1 'polypeptide(L)'
;MNLLVRPHEYEMARKRHAQLVKDCKGKCVMVDYKPEFYNLETETFRYFDERGFSYWTTPQHLSPHGIEHIRHVWTDICKKL
;
A
#
# COMPACT_ATOMS: atom_id res chain seq x y z
N MET A 1 -15.32 15.64 -1.62
CA MET A 1 -14.54 14.91 -2.64
C MET A 1 -14.19 13.54 -2.06
N ASN A 2 -14.67 12.45 -2.65
CA ASN A 2 -14.39 11.08 -2.18
C ASN A 2 -13.00 10.67 -2.68
N LEU A 3 -11.99 10.80 -1.83
CA LEU A 3 -10.64 10.34 -2.15
C LEU A 3 -10.58 8.81 -2.09
N LEU A 4 -10.06 8.17 -3.14
CA LEU A 4 -9.86 6.71 -3.20
C LEU A 4 -8.79 6.25 -2.21
N VAL A 5 -7.80 7.11 -1.92
CA VAL A 5 -6.86 6.94 -0.82
C VAL A 5 -7.05 8.09 0.15
N ARG A 6 -7.20 7.79 1.45
CA ARG A 6 -7.27 8.80 2.52
C ARG A 6 -5.90 8.92 3.18
N PRO A 7 -5.07 9.93 2.84
CA PRO A 7 -3.65 9.93 3.21
C PRO A 7 -3.43 9.96 4.72
N HIS A 8 -4.20 10.77 5.44
CA HIS A 8 -4.09 10.88 6.90
C HIS A 8 -4.36 9.55 7.61
N GLU A 9 -5.43 8.84 7.22
CA GLU A 9 -5.77 7.54 7.81
C GLU A 9 -4.68 6.51 7.53
N TYR A 10 -4.16 6.49 6.30
CA TYR A 10 -3.08 5.61 5.88
C TYR A 10 -1.77 5.88 6.65
N GLU A 11 -1.35 7.14 6.77
CA GLU A 11 -0.13 7.51 7.49
C GLU A 11 -0.20 7.17 8.97
N MET A 12 -1.36 7.42 9.61
CA MET A 12 -1.59 7.05 10.99
C MET A 12 -1.60 5.53 11.19
N ALA A 13 -2.21 4.78 10.27
CA ALA A 13 -2.13 3.33 10.27
C ALA A 13 -0.67 2.86 10.14
N ARG A 14 0.11 3.40 9.21
CA ARG A 14 1.52 3.04 9.02
C ARG A 14 2.36 3.30 10.27
N LYS A 15 2.17 4.44 10.95
CA LYS A 15 2.81 4.74 12.24
C LYS A 15 2.45 3.72 13.33
N ARG A 16 1.17 3.35 13.44
CA ARG A 16 0.72 2.32 14.40
C ARG A 16 1.36 0.96 14.12
N HIS A 17 1.35 0.51 12.87
CA HIS A 17 1.95 -0.77 12.49
C HIS A 17 3.47 -0.78 12.67
N ALA A 18 4.15 0.36 12.47
CA ALA A 18 5.58 0.47 12.73
C ALA A 18 5.92 0.19 14.20
N GLN A 19 5.07 0.63 15.13
CA GLN A 19 5.24 0.31 16.55
C GLN A 19 5.02 -1.18 16.82
N LEU A 20 3.96 -1.78 16.26
CA LEU A 20 3.70 -3.22 16.40
C LEU A 20 4.86 -4.09 15.88
N VAL A 21 5.49 -3.71 14.77
CA VAL A 21 6.65 -4.42 14.23
C VAL A 21 7.83 -4.37 15.20
N LYS A 22 8.10 -3.23 15.84
CA LYS A 22 9.16 -3.12 16.88
C LYS A 22 8.88 -4.05 18.06
N ASP A 23 7.63 -4.10 18.50
CA ASP A 23 7.22 -4.88 19.66
C ASP A 23 7.18 -6.39 19.37
N CYS A 24 7.17 -6.78 18.10
CA CYS A 24 7.04 -8.17 17.65
C CYS A 24 8.35 -8.97 17.64
N LYS A 25 9.47 -8.40 18.15
CA LYS A 25 10.75 -9.11 18.34
C LYS A 25 11.25 -9.85 17.09
N GLY A 26 11.12 -9.21 15.92
CA GLY A 26 11.55 -9.76 14.64
C GLY A 26 10.62 -10.82 14.01
N LYS A 27 9.47 -11.12 14.62
CA LYS A 27 8.50 -12.09 14.08
C LYS A 27 7.48 -11.47 13.11
N CYS A 28 7.44 -10.15 13.00
CA CYS A 28 6.51 -9.43 12.14
C CYS A 28 7.25 -8.65 11.07
N VAL A 29 6.62 -8.54 9.91
CA VAL A 29 7.05 -7.70 8.79
C VAL A 29 5.95 -6.70 8.48
N MET A 30 6.34 -5.49 8.08
CA MET A 30 5.39 -4.51 7.57
C MET A 30 5.08 -4.80 6.10
N VAL A 31 3.81 -5.00 5.78
CA VAL A 31 3.33 -5.00 4.39
C VAL A 31 3.05 -3.54 4.01
N ASP A 32 3.96 -2.94 3.22
CA ASP A 32 3.89 -1.53 2.85
C ASP A 32 3.66 -1.33 1.35
N TYR A 33 2.46 -0.90 0.98
CA TYR A 33 2.12 -0.58 -0.41
C TYR A 33 2.37 0.88 -0.81
N LYS A 34 2.84 1.76 0.09
CA LYS A 34 3.13 3.16 -0.27
C LYS A 34 4.09 3.26 -1.47
N PRO A 35 5.21 2.51 -1.53
CA PRO A 35 6.15 2.63 -2.64
C PRO A 35 5.52 2.29 -4.00
N GLU A 36 4.50 1.43 -4.02
CA GLU A 36 3.84 0.97 -5.25
C GLU A 36 2.88 2.00 -5.84
N PHE A 37 2.31 2.85 -4.98
CA PHE A 37 1.24 3.78 -5.37
C PHE A 37 1.59 5.25 -5.20
N TYR A 38 2.56 5.60 -4.36
CA TYR A 38 2.89 6.99 -4.07
C TYR A 38 4.03 7.47 -4.98
N ASN A 39 3.74 8.46 -5.82
CA ASN A 39 4.76 9.12 -6.61
C ASN A 39 5.44 10.21 -5.78
N LEU A 40 6.75 10.07 -5.57
CA LEU A 40 7.56 11.03 -4.80
C LEU A 40 7.80 12.35 -5.54
N GLU A 41 7.83 12.34 -6.87
CA GLU A 41 8.07 13.54 -7.67
C GLU A 41 6.85 14.46 -7.67
N THR A 42 5.65 13.86 -7.74
CA THR A 42 4.38 14.58 -7.82
C THR A 42 3.64 14.63 -6.48
N GLU A 43 4.24 14.09 -5.42
CA GLU A 43 3.70 13.99 -4.05
C GLU A 43 2.25 13.45 -3.97
N THR A 44 1.88 12.58 -4.91
CA THR A 44 0.48 12.15 -5.11
C THR A 44 0.37 10.64 -5.26
N PHE A 45 -0.80 10.10 -4.91
CA PHE A 45 -1.13 8.69 -5.14
C PHE A 45 -1.57 8.46 -6.59
N ARG A 46 -1.01 7.43 -7.21
CA ARG A 46 -1.42 6.88 -8.50
C ARG A 46 -2.67 6.01 -8.29
N TYR A 47 -3.75 6.40 -8.96
CA TYR A 47 -5.02 5.66 -8.91
C TYR A 47 -5.21 4.73 -10.10
N PHE A 48 -4.55 5.03 -11.22
CA PHE A 48 -4.69 4.34 -12.49
C PHE A 48 -3.31 3.95 -13.03
N ASP A 49 -3.26 2.87 -13.81
CA ASP A 49 -2.11 2.53 -14.64
C ASP A 49 -2.02 3.44 -15.88
N GLU A 50 -0.98 3.24 -16.69
CA GLU A 50 -0.75 4.01 -17.93
C GLU A 50 -1.86 3.79 -18.99
N ARG A 51 -2.66 2.73 -18.85
CA ARG A 51 -3.76 2.37 -19.74
C ARG A 51 -5.12 2.86 -19.22
N GLY A 52 -5.16 3.48 -18.04
CA GLY A 52 -6.38 3.99 -17.41
C GLY A 52 -7.15 2.97 -16.56
N PHE A 53 -6.58 1.80 -16.27
CA PHE A 53 -7.20 0.83 -15.35
C PHE A 53 -7.01 1.26 -13.90
N SER A 54 -8.10 1.30 -13.13
CA SER A 54 -8.05 1.67 -11.72
C SER A 54 -7.44 0.57 -10.87
N TYR A 55 -6.51 0.94 -9.98
CA TYR A 55 -6.01 0.09 -8.91
C TYR A 55 -6.96 -0.02 -7.71
N TRP A 56 -8.03 0.78 -7.68
CA TRP A 56 -8.96 0.90 -6.55
C TRP A 56 -10.40 0.70 -6.98
N THR A 57 -11.21 0.02 -6.16
CA THR A 57 -12.66 -0.16 -6.38
C THR A 57 -13.47 0.87 -5.62
N THR A 58 -13.13 1.06 -4.34
CA THR A 58 -13.74 2.00 -3.41
C THR A 58 -12.64 2.57 -2.50
N PRO A 59 -12.93 3.58 -1.66
CA PRO A 59 -11.91 4.13 -0.77
C PRO A 59 -11.21 3.03 0.04
N GLN A 60 -9.87 3.02 -0.03
CA GLN A 60 -8.98 2.07 0.65
C GLN A 60 -9.08 0.60 0.22
N HIS A 61 -9.83 0.27 -0.84
CA HIS A 61 -9.96 -1.11 -1.33
C HIS A 61 -9.35 -1.27 -2.72
N LEU A 62 -8.39 -2.18 -2.85
CA LEU A 62 -7.76 -2.51 -4.13
C LEU A 62 -8.76 -3.18 -5.08
N SER A 63 -8.59 -2.93 -6.37
CA SER A 63 -9.23 -3.71 -7.44
C SER A 63 -8.45 -5.01 -7.69
N PRO A 64 -8.98 -5.97 -8.47
CA PRO A 64 -8.20 -7.12 -8.92
C PRO A 64 -6.90 -6.71 -9.62
N HIS A 65 -6.93 -5.61 -10.39
CA HIS A 65 -5.75 -5.06 -11.03
C HIS A 65 -4.75 -4.48 -9.99
N GLY A 66 -5.24 -3.80 -8.96
CA GLY A 66 -4.43 -3.33 -7.83
C GLY A 66 -3.78 -4.45 -7.03
N ILE A 67 -4.48 -5.58 -6.84
CA ILE A 67 -3.94 -6.77 -6.18
C ILE A 67 -2.80 -7.38 -7.00
N GLU A 68 -2.96 -7.50 -8.32
CA GLU A 68 -1.89 -7.99 -9.19
C GLU A 68 -0.68 -7.05 -9.18
N HIS A 69 -0.92 -5.73 -9.17
CA HIS A 69 0.14 -4.71 -9.09
C HIS A 69 1.01 -4.85 -7.84
N ILE A 70 0.45 -5.26 -6.70
CA ILE A 70 1.21 -5.44 -5.44
C ILE A 70 1.65 -6.89 -5.20
N ARG A 71 1.48 -7.80 -6.16
CA ARG A 71 1.76 -9.24 -5.97
C ARG A 71 3.22 -9.50 -5.63
N HIS A 72 4.15 -8.70 -6.16
CA HIS A 72 5.58 -8.83 -5.84
C HIS A 72 5.87 -8.50 -4.38
N VAL A 73 5.18 -7.53 -3.77
CA VAL A 73 5.35 -7.19 -2.34
C VAL A 73 5.14 -8.41 -1.46
N TRP A 74 4.07 -9.17 -1.70
CA TRP A 74 3.79 -10.41 -0.98
C TRP A 74 4.80 -11.50 -1.30
N THR A 75 5.11 -11.68 -2.59
CA THR A 75 6.05 -12.71 -3.03
C THR A 75 7.43 -12.52 -2.39
N ASP A 76 7.90 -11.28 -2.27
CA ASP A 76 9.19 -10.95 -1.68
C ASP A 76 9.19 -11.09 -0.15
N ILE A 77 8.06 -10.88 0.50
CA ILE A 77 7.89 -11.19 1.93
C ILE A 77 7.94 -12.71 2.14
N CYS A 78 7.17 -13.47 1.38
CA CYS A 78 7.11 -14.93 1.51
C CYS A 78 8.46 -15.60 1.25
N LYS A 79 9.30 -15.07 0.35
CA LYS A 79 10.66 -15.58 0.12
C LYS A 79 11.63 -15.36 1.28
N LYS A 80 11.33 -14.43 2.19
CA LYS A 80 12.18 -14.08 3.34
C LYS A 80 11.78 -14.83 4.62
N LEU A 81 10.64 -15.51 4.61
CA LEU A 81 10.10 -16.32 5.70
C LEU A 81 10.47 -17.79 5.49
#